data_AF-A0A7X3LDL0-F1
#
_entry.id   AF-A0A7X3LDL0-F1
#
_cell.length_a   1.000
_cell.length_b   1.000
_cell.length_c   1.000
_cell.angle_alpha   90.00
_cell.angle_beta   90.00
_cell.angle_gamma   90.00
#
_symmetry.space_group_name_H-M   'P 1'
#
loop_
_entity.id
_entity.type
_entity.pdbx_description
1 polymer ?
#
loop_
_entity_poly.entity_id
_entity_poly.type
_entity_poly.pdbx_seq_one_letter_code
_entity_poly.pdbx_strand_id
1 'polypeptide(L)'
;MMPSHPPQRRAVQLAAGLGMSLGMSLGLGLIPGLAIGPARAEPAPDTTVVWHCYRNAAATVLATEKTESVGSRYLLRKTTADLKADCAVEQRPTDRVLGEDDPTNAKGWSAYNTIGLVQGLLILDEGTSPDRSLVIVEVPAGRKILDVGYSVQEGCSPSSGCQSEEFRFDDKELTFWRQLKEKPTPKNCQGYAGFMKTTGSAALEERSVFTFATRKVAGSGTKRCTVRQ
;
A
#
# COMPACT_ATOMS: atom_id res chain seq x y z
N MET A 1 -16.46 12.37 48.09
CA MET A 1 -16.44 13.63 48.86
C MET A 1 -15.02 14.18 48.80
N MET A 2 -14.83 15.30 48.08
CA MET A 2 -13.90 16.44 48.26
C MET A 2 -12.43 16.26 48.76
N PRO A 3 -11.49 17.19 48.46
CA PRO A 3 -10.83 17.40 47.15
C PRO A 3 -9.30 17.66 47.32
N SER A 4 -8.53 17.81 46.23
CA SER A 4 -7.35 18.73 46.18
C SER A 4 -6.70 18.75 44.79
N HIS A 5 -6.80 19.90 44.11
CA HIS A 5 -5.96 20.34 42.98
C HIS A 5 -4.60 20.90 43.48
N PRO A 6 -3.75 21.52 42.64
CA PRO A 6 -2.71 20.93 41.79
C PRO A 6 -1.31 21.52 42.15
N PRO A 7 -0.28 21.36 41.29
CA PRO A 7 0.53 22.55 41.03
C PRO A 7 0.81 22.83 39.56
N GLN A 8 0.94 24.13 39.31
CA GLN A 8 1.19 24.83 38.07
C GLN A 8 2.70 25.00 37.76
N ARG A 9 2.95 25.26 36.47
CA ARG A 9 4.01 26.09 35.86
C ARG A 9 5.46 25.59 35.92
N ARG A 10 6.08 25.56 34.72
CA ARG A 10 7.22 26.43 34.40
C ARG A 10 7.31 26.69 32.90
N ALA A 11 7.17 27.97 32.54
CA ALA A 11 7.59 28.53 31.27
C ALA A 11 9.11 28.74 31.31
N VAL A 12 9.80 28.50 30.19
CA VAL A 12 11.18 28.92 29.99
C VAL A 12 11.16 29.97 28.88
N GLN A 13 11.29 31.23 29.28
CA GLN A 13 11.80 32.31 28.43
C GLN A 13 13.31 32.32 28.54
N LEU A 14 14.01 32.47 27.42
CA LEU A 14 15.39 32.92 27.40
C LEU A 14 15.52 34.08 26.40
N ALA A 15 16.08 35.16 26.94
CA ALA A 15 16.19 36.49 26.36
C ALA A 15 17.42 36.58 25.44
N ALA A 16 17.31 37.41 24.40
CA ALA A 16 18.06 38.66 24.20
C ALA A 16 19.46 38.52 23.59
N GLY A 17 19.64 39.23 22.46
CA GLY A 17 20.92 39.55 21.86
C GLY A 17 20.76 40.76 20.95
N LEU A 18 20.98 41.95 21.51
CA LEU A 18 21.17 43.22 20.81
C LEU A 18 22.48 43.20 20.00
N GLY A 19 22.46 43.79 18.81
CA GLY A 19 23.66 44.05 18.02
C GLY A 19 23.40 45.02 16.87
N MET A 20 23.33 46.31 17.19
CA MET A 20 23.46 47.40 16.21
C MET A 20 24.90 47.46 15.70
N SER A 21 25.10 47.60 14.38
CA SER A 21 26.26 48.26 13.79
C SER A 21 25.91 48.80 12.41
N LEU A 22 25.87 50.14 12.30
CA LEU A 22 25.92 50.87 11.04
C LEU A 22 27.31 50.70 10.41
N GLY A 23 27.33 50.42 9.11
CA GLY A 23 28.53 50.44 8.28
C GLY A 23 28.19 50.77 6.84
N MET A 24 28.13 52.06 6.54
CA MET A 24 28.09 52.62 5.18
C MET A 24 29.38 52.23 4.44
N SER A 25 29.27 51.72 3.22
CA SER A 25 30.32 51.88 2.19
C SER A 25 29.72 51.69 0.80
N LEU A 26 29.76 52.78 0.03
CA LEU A 26 29.50 52.83 -1.40
C LEU A 26 30.56 52.05 -2.17
N GLY A 27 30.12 51.17 -3.07
CA GLY A 27 30.94 50.58 -4.11
C GLY A 27 30.15 50.50 -5.40
N LEU A 28 30.18 51.58 -6.20
CA LEU A 28 29.74 51.55 -7.59
C LEU A 28 30.75 50.72 -8.40
N GLY A 29 30.42 49.46 -8.63
CA GLY A 29 31.06 48.60 -9.63
C GLY A 29 30.12 48.39 -10.80
N LEU A 30 30.34 49.13 -11.90
CA LEU A 30 29.73 48.87 -13.20
C LEU A 30 30.27 47.56 -13.77
N ILE A 31 29.46 46.50 -13.79
CA ILE A 31 29.72 45.29 -14.59
C ILE A 31 28.83 45.37 -15.84
N PRO A 32 29.41 45.31 -17.06
CA PRO A 32 28.65 45.32 -18.30
C PRO A 32 27.89 44.00 -18.48
N GLY A 33 26.72 44.12 -19.10
CA GLY A 33 25.68 43.10 -19.24
C GLY A 33 26.14 41.71 -19.70
N LEU A 34 25.61 40.72 -18.99
CA LEU A 34 25.07 39.51 -19.60
C LEU A 34 23.58 39.50 -19.26
N ALA A 35 22.74 39.83 -20.24
CA ALA A 35 21.31 39.67 -20.14
C ALA A 35 20.99 38.17 -20.06
N ILE A 36 20.95 37.63 -18.85
CA ILE A 36 20.28 36.37 -18.58
C ILE A 36 18.79 36.71 -18.71
N GLY A 37 18.24 36.48 -19.90
CA GLY A 37 16.81 36.54 -20.13
C GLY A 37 16.09 35.65 -19.10
N PRO A 38 14.83 35.94 -18.77
CA PRO A 38 14.09 35.13 -17.83
C PRO A 38 14.13 33.69 -18.31
N ALA A 39 14.81 32.82 -17.55
CA ALA A 39 14.73 31.39 -17.76
C ALA A 39 13.25 31.04 -17.67
N ARG A 40 12.64 30.81 -18.83
CA ARG A 40 11.27 30.37 -18.96
C ARG A 40 11.22 29.05 -18.21
N ALA A 41 10.68 29.06 -17.00
CA ALA A 41 10.45 27.85 -16.23
C ALA A 41 9.68 26.90 -17.17
N GLU A 42 10.35 25.81 -17.55
CA GLU A 42 9.69 24.73 -18.26
C GLU A 42 8.52 24.32 -17.37
N PRO A 43 7.27 24.32 -17.88
CA PRO A 43 6.16 23.82 -17.09
C PRO A 43 6.52 22.41 -16.65
N ALA A 44 6.54 22.20 -15.32
CA ALA A 44 6.73 20.88 -14.76
C ALA A 44 5.76 19.91 -15.48
N PRO A 45 6.20 18.71 -15.86
CA PRO A 45 5.33 17.77 -16.56
C PRO A 45 4.07 17.61 -15.73
N ASP A 46 2.94 17.96 -16.35
CA ASP A 46 1.62 17.86 -15.75
C ASP A 46 1.33 16.36 -15.60
N THR A 47 1.73 15.79 -14.47
CA THR A 47 1.58 14.36 -14.19
C THR A 47 0.10 14.09 -14.05
N THR A 48 -0.52 13.71 -15.16
CA THR A 48 -1.95 13.38 -15.18
C THR A 48 -2.14 12.14 -14.32
N VAL A 49 -2.81 12.30 -13.17
CA VAL A 49 -3.11 11.21 -12.25
C VAL A 49 -4.15 10.30 -12.91
N VAL A 50 -3.74 9.08 -13.26
CA VAL A 50 -4.63 8.08 -13.88
C VAL A 50 -5.40 7.34 -12.80
N TRP A 51 -6.73 7.32 -12.91
CA TRP A 51 -7.61 6.56 -12.03
C TRP A 51 -8.19 5.35 -12.76
N HIS A 52 -8.14 4.19 -12.11
CA HIS A 52 -8.80 2.96 -12.53
C HIS A 52 -10.11 2.79 -11.76
N CYS A 53 -11.20 2.47 -12.46
CA CYS A 53 -12.50 2.19 -11.87
C CYS A 53 -12.84 0.70 -11.98
N TYR A 54 -12.86 -0.01 -10.86
CA TYR A 54 -13.31 -1.39 -10.76
C TYR A 54 -14.72 -1.42 -10.17
N ARG A 55 -15.69 -2.02 -10.86
CA ARG A 55 -17.10 -1.98 -10.43
C ARG A 55 -17.78 -3.33 -10.60
N ASN A 56 -18.59 -3.68 -9.61
CA ASN A 56 -19.57 -4.76 -9.72
C ASN A 56 -20.84 -4.39 -8.94
N ALA A 57 -21.78 -5.33 -8.79
CA ALA A 57 -23.04 -5.10 -8.10
C ALA A 57 -22.89 -4.75 -6.61
N ALA A 58 -21.81 -5.16 -5.95
CA ALA A 58 -21.60 -4.93 -4.52
C ALA A 58 -20.91 -3.58 -4.24
N ALA A 59 -19.88 -3.23 -5.02
CA ALA A 59 -19.07 -2.05 -4.77
C ALA A 59 -18.39 -1.50 -6.03
N THR A 60 -17.99 -0.24 -5.93
CA THR A 60 -17.08 0.41 -6.86
C THR A 60 -15.81 0.80 -6.11
N VAL A 61 -14.66 0.53 -6.72
CA VAL A 61 -13.33 0.81 -6.20
C VAL A 61 -12.62 1.68 -7.22
N LEU A 62 -12.23 2.88 -6.80
CA LEU A 62 -11.37 3.76 -7.58
C LEU A 62 -9.95 3.61 -7.06
N ALA A 63 -9.01 3.32 -7.94
CA ALA A 63 -7.59 3.17 -7.59
C ALA A 63 -6.74 4.12 -8.41
N THR A 64 -5.74 4.73 -7.78
CA THR A 64 -4.71 5.50 -8.49
C THR A 64 -3.38 5.30 -7.81
N GLU A 65 -2.28 5.43 -8.56
CA GLU A 65 -0.94 5.41 -7.98
C GLU A 65 -0.72 6.64 -7.09
N LYS A 66 -0.08 6.42 -5.94
CA LYS A 66 0.35 7.51 -5.08
C LYS A 66 1.54 8.21 -5.75
N THR A 67 1.52 9.54 -5.77
CA THR A 67 2.59 10.35 -6.38
C THR A 67 3.79 10.56 -5.45
N GLU A 68 3.57 10.57 -4.13
CA GLU A 68 4.59 10.89 -3.11
C GLU A 68 5.08 9.67 -2.33
N SER A 69 4.49 8.50 -2.55
CA SER A 69 4.89 7.26 -1.91
C SER A 69 4.60 6.09 -2.84
N VAL A 70 5.21 4.95 -2.55
CA VAL A 70 4.96 3.76 -3.34
C VAL A 70 3.50 3.33 -2.99
N GLY A 71 2.71 2.96 -4.00
CA GLY A 71 1.47 2.18 -3.83
C GLY A 71 0.28 2.81 -4.49
N SER A 72 -0.91 2.31 -4.17
CA SER A 72 -2.15 2.87 -4.69
C SER A 72 -2.99 3.47 -3.58
N ARG A 73 -3.65 4.59 -3.90
CA ARG A 73 -4.77 5.13 -3.14
C ARG A 73 -6.05 4.47 -3.62
N TYR A 74 -6.91 4.09 -2.69
CA TYR A 74 -8.20 3.47 -3.00
C TYR A 74 -9.36 4.26 -2.39
N LEU A 75 -10.37 4.57 -3.21
CA LEU A 75 -11.68 5.04 -2.76
C LEU A 75 -12.69 3.91 -2.93
N LEU A 76 -13.32 3.51 -1.83
CA LEU A 76 -14.31 2.45 -1.77
C LEU A 76 -15.70 3.08 -1.66
N ARG A 77 -16.61 2.72 -2.56
CA ARG A 77 -17.97 3.25 -2.54
C ARG A 77 -19.00 2.19 -2.86
N LYS A 78 -20.22 2.40 -2.37
CA LYS A 78 -21.36 1.58 -2.74
C LYS A 78 -21.70 1.83 -4.22
N THR A 79 -21.88 0.76 -4.99
CA THR A 79 -22.32 0.85 -6.38
C THR A 79 -23.73 1.42 -6.46
N THR A 80 -23.96 2.29 -7.44
CA THR A 80 -25.27 2.83 -7.79
C THR A 80 -25.68 2.34 -9.19
N ALA A 81 -26.84 2.74 -9.70
CA ALA A 81 -27.23 2.45 -11.08
C ALA A 81 -26.42 3.28 -12.11
N ASP A 82 -25.82 4.39 -11.69
CA ASP A 82 -25.13 5.33 -12.56
C ASP A 82 -23.63 5.03 -12.62
N LEU A 83 -23.21 4.40 -13.72
CA LEU A 83 -21.81 4.08 -13.98
C LEU A 83 -20.91 5.33 -14.04
N LYS A 84 -21.40 6.41 -14.65
CA LYS A 84 -20.61 7.63 -14.83
C LYS A 84 -20.36 8.28 -13.48
N ALA A 85 -21.40 8.36 -12.65
CA ALA A 85 -21.26 8.85 -11.29
C ALA A 85 -20.30 7.94 -10.49
N ASP A 86 -20.50 6.62 -10.53
CA ASP A 86 -19.69 5.66 -9.76
C ASP A 86 -18.19 5.73 -10.12
N CYS A 87 -17.84 6.00 -11.37
CA CYS A 87 -16.46 6.14 -11.81
C CYS A 87 -15.91 7.58 -11.74
N ALA A 88 -16.69 8.55 -11.23
CA ALA A 88 -16.20 9.91 -11.02
C ALA A 88 -15.16 9.94 -9.89
N VAL A 89 -14.01 10.58 -10.14
CA VAL A 89 -12.84 10.59 -9.22
C VAL A 89 -13.04 11.47 -7.99
N GLU A 90 -14.06 12.31 -8.00
CA GLU A 90 -14.43 13.15 -6.86
C GLU A 90 -14.84 12.27 -5.68
N GLN A 91 -14.13 12.44 -4.56
CA GLN A 91 -14.44 11.74 -3.32
C GLN A 91 -15.77 12.26 -2.75
N ARG A 92 -16.69 11.34 -2.47
CA ARG A 92 -17.98 11.63 -1.85
C ARG A 92 -17.86 11.53 -0.32
N PRO A 93 -18.73 12.21 0.44
CA PRO A 93 -18.76 12.07 1.90
C PRO A 93 -18.99 10.63 2.40
N THR A 94 -19.61 9.78 1.58
CA THR A 94 -19.88 8.37 1.88
C THR A 94 -18.77 7.42 1.42
N ASP A 95 -17.77 7.92 0.71
CA ASP A 95 -16.66 7.10 0.25
C ASP A 95 -15.73 6.81 1.42
N ARG A 96 -15.18 5.60 1.43
CA ARG A 96 -14.16 5.20 2.37
C ARG A 96 -12.80 5.19 1.70
N VAL A 97 -11.82 5.86 2.30
CA VAL A 97 -10.43 5.77 1.85
C VAL A 97 -9.80 4.56 2.53
N LEU A 98 -9.31 3.61 1.73
CA LEU A 98 -8.69 2.41 2.30
C LEU A 98 -7.39 2.80 3.02
N GLY A 99 -7.26 2.36 4.27
CA GLY A 99 -6.08 2.58 5.11
C GLY A 99 -6.07 3.87 5.93
N GLU A 100 -6.99 4.81 5.68
CA GLU A 100 -7.08 6.07 6.45
C GLU A 100 -7.79 5.87 7.80
N ASP A 101 -8.80 5.00 7.83
CA ASP A 101 -9.66 4.79 9.00
C ASP A 101 -9.27 3.57 9.87
N ASP A 102 -8.07 3.01 9.72
CA ASP A 102 -7.64 1.83 10.49
C ASP A 102 -6.92 2.24 11.79
N PRO A 103 -7.61 2.22 12.95
CA PRO A 103 -7.01 2.64 14.22
C PRO A 103 -5.89 1.70 14.69
N THR A 104 -5.79 0.50 14.12
CA THR A 104 -4.73 -0.48 14.43
C THR A 104 -3.54 -0.40 13.48
N ASN A 105 -3.63 0.40 12.41
CA ASN A 105 -2.66 0.37 11.32
C ASN A 105 -2.46 1.73 10.62
N ALA A 106 -2.53 2.82 11.39
CA ALA A 106 -2.39 4.21 10.95
C ALA A 106 -1.06 4.56 10.22
N LYS A 107 -0.13 3.60 10.05
CA LYS A 107 1.14 3.76 9.32
C LYS A 107 1.41 2.66 8.29
N GLY A 108 0.51 1.68 8.11
CA GLY A 108 0.90 0.37 7.57
C GLY A 108 0.31 -0.04 6.22
N TRP A 109 -0.70 0.66 5.69
CA TRP A 109 -1.31 0.26 4.41
C TRP A 109 -0.45 0.69 3.23
N SER A 110 0.32 -0.27 2.74
CA SER A 110 1.13 -0.17 1.54
C SER A 110 0.48 -1.06 0.48
N ALA A 111 -0.81 -0.85 0.20
CA ALA A 111 -1.50 -1.63 -0.81
C ALA A 111 -0.90 -1.28 -2.17
N TYR A 112 -0.10 -2.20 -2.68
CA TYR A 112 0.34 -2.21 -4.06
C TYR A 112 -0.67 -3.03 -4.86
N ASN A 113 -0.80 -2.68 -6.14
CA ASN A 113 -1.53 -3.35 -7.21
C ASN A 113 -2.86 -4.08 -6.88
N THR A 114 -3.93 -3.62 -7.52
CA THR A 114 -5.19 -4.36 -7.58
C THR A 114 -5.01 -5.68 -8.32
N ILE A 115 -5.40 -6.80 -7.70
CA ILE A 115 -5.51 -8.09 -8.38
C ILE A 115 -6.91 -8.24 -9.00
N GLY A 116 -7.95 -7.93 -8.23
CA GLY A 116 -9.32 -8.06 -8.71
C GLY A 116 -10.39 -7.66 -7.70
N LEU A 117 -11.62 -7.52 -8.20
CA LEU A 117 -12.82 -7.23 -7.42
C LEU A 117 -13.86 -8.32 -7.67
N VAL A 118 -14.07 -9.19 -6.68
CA VAL A 118 -14.97 -10.36 -6.78
C VAL A 118 -16.02 -10.26 -5.69
N GLN A 119 -17.30 -10.25 -6.08
CA GLN A 119 -18.42 -10.05 -5.15
C GLN A 119 -18.18 -8.80 -4.28
N GLY A 120 -18.30 -8.90 -2.95
CA GLY A 120 -17.97 -7.81 -2.02
C GLY A 120 -16.52 -7.78 -1.57
N LEU A 121 -15.57 -8.35 -2.32
CA LEU A 121 -14.18 -8.54 -1.89
C LEU A 121 -13.19 -7.95 -2.90
N LEU A 122 -12.33 -7.05 -2.42
CA LEU A 122 -11.20 -6.50 -3.14
C LEU A 122 -9.94 -7.31 -2.79
N ILE A 123 -9.28 -7.85 -3.81
CA ILE A 123 -8.06 -8.65 -3.70
C ILE A 123 -6.87 -7.78 -4.10
N LEU A 124 -5.89 -7.67 -3.20
CA LEU A 124 -4.75 -6.78 -3.30
C LEU A 124 -3.43 -7.54 -3.11
N ASP A 125 -2.40 -7.03 -3.74
CA ASP A 125 -1.02 -7.51 -3.65
C ASP A 125 -0.17 -6.53 -2.84
N GLU A 126 -0.09 -6.70 -1.54
CA GLU A 126 0.66 -5.82 -0.66
C GLU A 126 2.13 -6.25 -0.55
N GLY A 127 3.03 -5.54 -1.22
CA GLY A 127 4.48 -5.66 -1.05
C GLY A 127 5.20 -5.90 -2.37
N THR A 128 6.52 -6.09 -2.28
CA THR A 128 7.38 -6.41 -3.43
C THR A 128 7.99 -7.77 -3.24
N SER A 129 8.17 -8.53 -4.33
CA SER A 129 8.86 -9.83 -4.26
C SER A 129 10.23 -9.66 -3.57
N PRO A 130 10.59 -10.54 -2.62
CA PRO A 130 9.91 -11.78 -2.23
C PRO A 130 8.92 -11.64 -1.06
N ASP A 131 8.77 -10.45 -0.48
CA ASP A 131 7.95 -10.19 0.72
C ASP A 131 6.64 -9.52 0.33
N ARG A 132 5.76 -10.36 -0.22
CA ARG A 132 4.40 -9.99 -0.63
C ARG A 132 3.38 -10.63 0.31
N SER A 133 2.34 -9.86 0.60
CA SER A 133 1.14 -10.27 1.31
C SER A 133 -0.04 -10.23 0.38
N LEU A 134 -0.83 -11.30 0.41
CA LEU A 134 -2.13 -11.33 -0.21
C LEU A 134 -3.12 -10.73 0.79
N VAL A 135 -3.75 -9.62 0.40
CA VAL A 135 -4.70 -8.92 1.23
C VAL A 135 -6.08 -8.98 0.61
N ILE A 136 -7.07 -9.37 1.41
CA ILE A 136 -8.48 -9.36 0.99
C ILE A 136 -9.25 -8.40 1.89
N VAL A 137 -9.94 -7.46 1.27
CA VAL A 137 -10.72 -6.41 1.93
C VAL A 137 -12.19 -6.55 1.55
N GLU A 138 -13.07 -6.53 2.55
CA GLU A 138 -14.50 -6.42 2.32
C GLU A 138 -14.87 -4.99 1.92
N VAL A 139 -15.50 -4.84 0.75
CA VAL A 139 -15.93 -3.56 0.18
C VAL A 139 -17.46 -3.43 0.19
N PRO A 140 -18.02 -2.22 0.34
CA PRO A 140 -17.32 -0.93 0.52
C PRO A 140 -16.85 -0.68 1.96
N ALA A 141 -17.03 -1.64 2.87
CA ALA A 141 -16.73 -1.46 4.29
C ALA A 141 -15.25 -1.21 4.61
N GLY A 142 -14.31 -1.54 3.72
CA GLY A 142 -12.87 -1.36 3.94
C GLY A 142 -12.30 -2.25 5.05
N ARG A 143 -12.98 -3.34 5.43
CA ARG A 143 -12.52 -4.24 6.49
C ARG A 143 -11.56 -5.29 5.93
N LYS A 144 -10.32 -5.32 6.42
CA LYS A 144 -9.38 -6.40 6.11
C LYS A 144 -9.88 -7.74 6.68
N ILE A 145 -9.97 -8.77 5.85
CA ILE A 145 -10.39 -10.12 6.27
C ILE A 145 -9.31 -11.19 6.04
N LEU A 146 -8.31 -10.88 5.23
CA LEU A 146 -7.13 -11.72 5.04
C LEU A 146 -5.90 -10.82 4.89
N ASP A 147 -4.80 -11.24 5.53
CA ASP A 147 -3.47 -10.66 5.42
C ASP A 147 -2.47 -11.78 5.67
N VAL A 148 -1.91 -12.33 4.59
CA VAL A 148 -1.00 -13.47 4.68
C VAL A 148 0.12 -13.32 3.67
N GLY A 149 1.35 -13.61 4.08
CA GLY A 149 2.47 -13.75 3.16
C GLY A 149 2.13 -14.78 2.08
N TYR A 150 2.45 -14.45 0.83
CA TYR A 150 2.27 -15.36 -0.29
C TYR A 150 3.42 -15.19 -1.28
N SER A 151 3.54 -16.12 -2.23
CA SER A 151 4.50 -15.99 -3.33
C SER A 151 3.94 -16.56 -4.62
N VAL A 152 4.57 -16.18 -5.71
CA VAL A 152 4.32 -16.69 -7.06
C VAL A 152 5.68 -16.94 -7.71
N GLN A 153 5.82 -18.03 -8.43
CA GLN A 153 7.03 -18.32 -9.20
C GLN A 153 7.03 -17.62 -10.57
N GLU A 154 8.20 -17.61 -11.20
CA GLU A 154 8.56 -16.83 -12.39
C GLU A 154 7.46 -16.75 -13.46
N GLY A 155 7.24 -15.54 -13.98
CA GLY A 155 6.28 -15.26 -15.06
C GLY A 155 4.82 -15.08 -14.62
N CYS A 156 4.49 -15.35 -13.34
CA CYS A 156 3.14 -15.13 -12.83
C CYS A 156 3.03 -13.78 -12.10
N SER A 157 2.34 -12.82 -12.70
CA SER A 157 1.94 -11.56 -12.05
C SER A 157 0.43 -11.56 -11.78
N PRO A 158 -0.02 -11.74 -10.52
CA PRO A 158 -1.44 -11.73 -10.16
C PRO A 158 -2.18 -10.47 -10.62
N SER A 159 -1.57 -9.29 -10.46
CA SER A 159 -2.14 -8.00 -10.88
C SER A 159 -2.21 -7.82 -12.40
N SER A 160 -1.44 -8.61 -13.15
CA SER A 160 -1.50 -8.66 -14.62
C SER A 160 -2.38 -9.79 -15.16
N GLY A 161 -3.18 -10.43 -14.29
CA GLY A 161 -4.15 -11.46 -14.68
C GLY A 161 -3.57 -12.86 -14.86
N CYS A 162 -2.45 -13.19 -14.22
CA CYS A 162 -1.94 -14.57 -14.22
C CYS A 162 -2.99 -15.56 -13.71
N GLN A 163 -3.21 -16.65 -14.46
CA GLN A 163 -4.07 -17.77 -14.09
C GLN A 163 -3.26 -19.07 -14.28
N SER A 164 -2.72 -19.60 -13.19
CA SER A 164 -1.88 -20.80 -13.18
C SER A 164 -2.04 -21.60 -11.89
N GLU A 165 -1.27 -22.67 -11.73
CA GLU A 165 -1.18 -23.41 -10.46
C GLU A 165 -0.51 -22.60 -9.34
N GLU A 166 0.23 -21.52 -9.67
CA GLU A 166 0.84 -20.62 -8.68
C GLU A 166 -0.18 -19.68 -8.05
N PHE A 167 -1.07 -19.15 -8.89
CA PHE A 167 -2.09 -18.20 -8.51
C PHE A 167 -3.21 -18.23 -9.54
N ARG A 168 -4.44 -18.40 -9.07
CA ARG A 168 -5.64 -18.29 -9.90
C ARG A 168 -6.85 -17.96 -9.03
N PHE A 169 -7.81 -17.27 -9.61
CA PHE A 169 -9.10 -17.08 -8.97
C PHE A 169 -10.21 -16.96 -9.99
N ASP A 170 -11.41 -17.35 -9.58
CA ASP A 170 -12.64 -17.23 -10.35
C ASP A 170 -13.72 -16.51 -9.52
N ASP A 171 -14.99 -16.80 -9.76
CA ASP A 171 -16.12 -16.24 -9.02
C ASP A 171 -16.36 -16.89 -7.65
N LYS A 172 -15.75 -18.04 -7.37
CA LYS A 172 -15.98 -18.89 -6.18
C LYS A 172 -14.81 -18.90 -5.23
N GLU A 173 -13.59 -18.98 -5.75
CA GLU A 173 -12.41 -19.18 -4.94
C GLU A 173 -11.13 -18.57 -5.52
N LEU A 174 -10.14 -18.44 -4.64
CA LEU A 174 -8.77 -18.02 -4.93
C LEU A 174 -7.80 -19.08 -4.45
N THR A 175 -7.01 -19.64 -5.37
CA THR A 175 -5.92 -20.58 -5.07
C THR A 175 -4.58 -19.84 -5.10
N PHE A 176 -3.76 -20.03 -4.07
CA PHE A 176 -2.46 -19.36 -3.93
C PHE A 176 -1.52 -20.13 -3.00
N TRP A 177 -0.22 -19.84 -3.07
CA TRP A 177 0.78 -20.36 -2.14
C TRP A 177 0.90 -19.45 -0.91
N ARG A 178 0.41 -19.93 0.22
CA ARG A 178 0.39 -19.19 1.49
C ARG A 178 1.59 -19.52 2.34
N GLN A 179 2.26 -18.50 2.87
CA GLN A 179 3.32 -18.66 3.87
C GLN A 179 2.76 -19.27 5.17
N LEU A 180 3.44 -20.31 5.65
CA LEU A 180 3.15 -20.94 6.92
C LEU A 180 3.88 -20.21 8.05
N LYS A 181 3.31 -20.27 9.26
CA LYS A 181 3.96 -19.76 10.49
C LYS A 181 5.13 -20.64 10.96
N GLU A 182 5.24 -21.86 10.43
CA GLU A 182 6.31 -22.80 10.74
C GLU A 182 7.65 -22.25 10.24
N LYS A 183 8.67 -22.26 11.11
CA LYS A 183 10.00 -21.79 10.73
C LYS A 183 10.68 -22.80 9.79
N PRO A 184 11.28 -22.33 8.67
CA PRO A 184 12.07 -23.21 7.82
C PRO A 184 13.35 -23.62 8.53
N THR A 185 13.73 -24.88 8.34
CA THR A 185 14.92 -25.51 8.89
C THR A 185 15.53 -26.44 7.83
N PRO A 186 16.79 -26.87 7.99
CA PRO A 186 17.37 -27.88 7.10
C PRO A 186 16.57 -29.19 7.01
N LYS A 187 15.72 -29.49 8.01
CA LYS A 187 14.94 -30.74 8.07
C LYS A 187 13.62 -30.68 7.30
N ASN A 188 12.97 -29.52 7.24
CA ASN A 188 11.63 -29.35 6.67
C ASN A 188 11.62 -28.45 5.42
N CYS A 189 12.74 -27.83 5.06
CA CYS A 189 12.88 -26.97 3.89
C CYS A 189 14.01 -27.49 2.98
N GLN A 190 13.63 -28.13 1.87
CA GLN A 190 14.58 -28.48 0.83
C GLN A 190 15.17 -27.21 0.22
N GLY A 191 16.50 -27.14 0.12
CA GLY A 191 17.21 -25.96 -0.37
C GLY A 191 17.55 -24.92 0.71
N TYR A 192 17.19 -25.15 1.98
CA TYR A 192 17.41 -24.20 3.08
C TYR A 192 18.84 -23.63 3.13
N ALA A 193 19.87 -24.47 3.09
CA ALA A 193 21.26 -24.01 3.14
C ALA A 193 21.63 -23.10 1.95
N GLY A 194 21.06 -23.38 0.78
CA GLY A 194 21.19 -22.53 -0.40
C GLY A 194 20.54 -21.17 -0.18
N PHE A 195 19.27 -21.15 0.24
CA PHE A 195 18.53 -19.92 0.51
C PHE A 195 19.20 -19.04 1.57
N MET A 196 19.63 -19.65 2.68
CA MET A 196 20.35 -18.93 3.74
C MET A 196 21.69 -18.37 3.26
N LYS A 197 22.37 -19.02 2.30
CA LYS A 197 23.61 -18.52 1.72
C LYS A 197 23.37 -17.38 0.73
N THR A 198 22.28 -17.40 -0.03
CA THR A 198 22.02 -16.44 -1.11
C THR A 198 21.26 -15.21 -0.67
N THR A 199 20.22 -15.37 0.18
CA THR A 199 19.36 -14.26 0.63
C THR A 199 19.30 -14.13 2.14
N GLY A 200 19.77 -15.13 2.89
CA GLY A 200 19.67 -15.13 4.35
C GLY A 200 18.28 -15.45 4.89
N SER A 201 17.34 -15.86 4.03
CA SER A 201 15.96 -16.13 4.45
C SER A 201 15.28 -17.17 3.56
N ALA A 202 14.34 -17.91 4.17
CA ALA A 202 13.53 -18.94 3.53
C ALA A 202 12.10 -18.88 4.09
N ALA A 203 11.15 -19.50 3.40
CA ALA A 203 9.79 -19.70 3.89
C ALA A 203 9.27 -21.08 3.56
N LEU A 204 8.47 -21.63 4.46
CA LEU A 204 7.59 -22.75 4.16
C LEU A 204 6.26 -22.20 3.68
N GLU A 205 5.76 -22.77 2.61
CA GLU A 205 4.50 -22.39 2.01
C GLU A 205 3.61 -23.61 1.80
N GLU A 206 2.31 -23.37 1.79
CA GLU A 206 1.29 -24.37 1.50
C GLU A 206 0.32 -23.81 0.47
N ARG A 207 0.01 -24.61 -0.56
CA ARG A 207 -1.05 -24.28 -1.49
C ARG A 207 -2.38 -24.25 -0.73
N SER A 208 -3.05 -23.11 -0.79
CA SER A 208 -4.26 -22.82 -0.03
C SER A 208 -5.36 -22.31 -0.96
N VAL A 209 -6.60 -22.52 -0.54
CA VAL A 209 -7.80 -22.03 -1.23
C VAL A 209 -8.55 -21.10 -0.28
N PHE A 210 -8.83 -19.89 -0.73
CA PHE A 210 -9.77 -18.98 -0.08
C PHE A 210 -11.12 -19.07 -0.79
N THR A 211 -12.16 -19.52 -0.07
CA THR A 211 -13.53 -19.58 -0.63
C THR A 211 -14.25 -18.27 -0.35
N PHE A 212 -14.70 -17.55 -1.38
CA PHE A 212 -15.31 -16.22 -1.22
C PHE A 212 -16.62 -16.27 -0.41
N ALA A 213 -17.43 -17.30 -0.61
CA ALA A 213 -18.71 -17.45 0.09
C ALA A 213 -18.55 -17.64 1.61
N THR A 214 -17.56 -18.42 2.04
CA THR A 214 -17.34 -18.73 3.47
C THR A 214 -16.32 -17.81 4.13
N ARG A 215 -15.52 -17.10 3.33
CA ARG A 215 -14.42 -16.23 3.75
C ARG A 215 -13.37 -16.96 4.59
N LYS A 216 -13.11 -18.23 4.25
CA LYS A 216 -12.17 -19.10 4.95
C LYS A 216 -11.05 -19.55 4.03
N VAL A 217 -9.86 -19.70 4.61
CA VAL A 217 -8.71 -20.33 3.97
C VAL A 217 -8.65 -21.80 4.38
N ALA A 218 -8.52 -22.69 3.40
CA ALA A 218 -8.23 -24.10 3.60
C ALA A 218 -6.89 -24.45 2.96
N GLY A 219 -6.02 -25.14 3.69
CA GLY A 219 -4.76 -25.68 3.16
C GLY A 219 -4.99 -26.98 2.41
N SER A 220 -4.27 -27.19 1.30
CA SER A 220 -4.34 -28.44 0.53
C SER A 220 -3.37 -29.51 1.00
N GLY A 221 -2.50 -29.21 1.99
CA GLY A 221 -1.41 -30.08 2.43
C GLY A 221 -0.20 -30.13 1.49
N THR A 222 -0.29 -29.53 0.29
CA THR A 222 0.82 -29.45 -0.65
C THR A 222 1.77 -28.34 -0.21
N LYS A 223 2.97 -28.71 0.22
CA LYS A 223 3.97 -27.78 0.77
C LYS A 223 5.15 -27.58 -0.18
N ARG A 224 5.77 -26.40 -0.09
CA ARG A 224 7.06 -26.10 -0.73
C ARG A 224 7.93 -25.25 0.18
N CYS A 225 9.22 -25.19 -0.13
CA CYS A 225 10.11 -24.19 0.44
C CYS A 225 10.51 -23.17 -0.63
N THR A 226 10.47 -21.89 -0.27
CA THR A 226 10.83 -20.77 -1.14
C THR A 226 11.86 -19.88 -0.47
N VAL A 227 12.53 -19.08 -1.28
CA VAL A 227 13.43 -18.01 -0.83
C VAL A 227 12.60 -16.80 -0.38
N ARG A 228 13.04 -16.11 0.68
CA ARG A 228 12.50 -14.81 1.14
C ARG A 228 13.65 -13.81 1.34
N GLN A 229 13.34 -12.53 1.56
CA GLN A 229 14.29 -11.46 1.89
C GLN A 229 13.88 -10.76 3.19
#